data_AF-A0A1B6D6E3-F1
#
_entry.id   AF-A0A1B6D6E3-F1
#
_cell.length_a   1.000
_cell.length_b   1.000
_cell.length_c   1.000
_cell.angle_alpha   90.00
_cell.angle_beta   90.00
_cell.angle_gamma   90.00
#
_symmetry.space_group_name_H-M   'P 1'
#
loop_
_entity.id
_entity.type
_entity.pdbx_description
1 polymer ?
#
loop_
_entity_poly.entity_id
_entity_poly.type
_entity_poly.pdbx_seq_one_letter_code
_entity_poly.pdbx_strand_id
1 'polypeptide(L)'
;YEDCGECNFGVVKKLPCGHSHQLFCHMNVHHYKCDKPCELFLPCSHKCKKKCFQECECDEIVGKILPSCKHIQKIACKEGTKLRECLEPCQRRLKCGHLC
;
A
#
# COMPACT_ATOMS: atom_id res chain seq x y z
N TYR A 1 -16.23 37.32 -28.94
CA TYR A 1 -15.90 36.41 -27.83
C TYR A 1 -15.79 35.05 -28.47
N GLU A 2 -14.57 34.62 -28.78
CA GLU A 2 -14.37 33.31 -29.42
C GLU A 2 -14.27 32.27 -28.32
N ASP A 3 -15.19 31.31 -28.36
CA ASP A 3 -15.22 30.16 -27.49
C ASP A 3 -13.96 29.35 -27.81
N CYS A 4 -12.99 29.39 -26.90
CA CYS A 4 -11.75 28.65 -27.06
C CYS A 4 -12.09 27.16 -27.01
N GLY A 5 -12.24 26.57 -28.20
CA GLY A 5 -12.50 25.14 -28.39
C GLY A 5 -11.48 24.26 -27.68
N GLU A 6 -11.81 22.98 -27.53
CA GLU A 6 -11.06 22.00 -26.74
C GLU A 6 -9.55 22.05 -27.02
N CYS A 7 -8.82 22.75 -26.14
CA CYS A 7 -7.40 23.00 -26.33
C CYS A 7 -6.62 21.71 -26.02
N ASN A 8 -6.18 21.05 -27.09
CA ASN A 8 -5.37 19.82 -27.07
C ASN A 8 -3.88 20.09 -26.78
N PHE A 9 -3.52 21.28 -26.30
CA PHE A 9 -2.16 21.59 -25.90
C PHE A 9 -1.85 20.95 -24.54
N GLY A 10 -0.77 20.15 -24.48
CA GLY A 10 -0.32 19.49 -23.26
C GLY A 10 0.35 20.49 -22.31
N VAL A 11 -0.32 20.84 -21.23
CA VAL A 11 0.16 21.74 -20.17
C VAL A 11 0.48 20.95 -18.89
N VAL A 12 1.49 21.37 -18.16
CA VAL A 12 1.78 20.79 -16.83
C VAL A 12 0.80 21.36 -15.82
N LYS A 13 -0.10 20.53 -15.30
CA LYS A 13 -1.06 20.89 -14.26
C LYS A 13 -0.71 20.21 -12.94
N LYS A 14 -0.83 20.93 -11.83
CA LYS A 14 -0.73 20.37 -10.48
C LYS A 14 -2.09 19.85 -10.04
N LEU A 15 -2.15 18.56 -9.69
CA LEU A 15 -3.35 17.92 -9.17
C LEU A 15 -3.65 18.32 -7.73
N PRO A 16 -4.89 18.10 -7.25
CA PRO A 16 -5.24 18.35 -5.85
C PRO A 16 -4.42 17.50 -4.85
N CYS A 17 -3.87 16.37 -5.29
CA CYS A 17 -2.94 15.58 -4.49
C CYS A 17 -1.52 16.18 -4.37
N GLY A 18 -1.26 17.31 -5.04
CA GLY A 18 0.05 18.01 -5.05
C GLY A 18 0.98 17.60 -6.18
N HIS A 19 0.69 16.51 -6.90
CA HIS A 19 1.52 16.01 -8.00
C HIS A 19 1.27 16.75 -9.33
N SER A 20 2.35 17.10 -10.03
CA SER A 20 2.28 17.69 -11.37
C SER A 20 2.21 16.62 -12.47
N HIS A 21 1.24 16.72 -13.39
CA HIS A 21 1.09 15.86 -14.57
C HIS A 21 0.95 16.70 -15.84
N GLN A 22 1.40 16.16 -16.97
CA GLN A 22 1.17 16.75 -18.28
C GLN A 22 -0.23 16.35 -18.76
N LEU A 23 -1.16 17.31 -18.76
CA LEU A 23 -2.55 17.12 -19.16
C LEU A 23 -2.92 18.11 -20.25
N PHE A 24 -3.87 17.76 -21.10
CA PHE A 24 -4.43 18.72 -22.05
C PHE A 24 -5.13 19.87 -21.31
N CYS A 25 -5.13 21.06 -21.93
CA CYS A 25 -5.71 22.25 -21.32
C CYS A 25 -7.20 22.07 -20.98
N HIS A 26 -7.97 21.34 -21.80
CA HIS A 26 -9.38 21.03 -21.50
C HIS A 26 -9.57 19.96 -20.40
N MET A 27 -8.53 19.18 -20.04
CA MET A 27 -8.66 18.13 -19.02
C MET A 27 -8.74 18.70 -17.60
N ASN A 28 -9.69 18.17 -16.82
CA ASN A 28 -9.89 18.57 -15.43
C ASN A 28 -9.00 17.76 -14.47
N VAL A 29 -8.21 18.46 -13.65
CA VAL A 29 -7.29 17.84 -12.68
C VAL A 29 -8.00 17.03 -11.60
N HIS A 30 -9.27 17.33 -11.29
CA HIS A 30 -10.03 16.60 -10.28
C HIS A 30 -10.48 15.23 -10.78
N HIS A 31 -10.66 15.07 -12.09
CA HIS A 31 -11.08 13.79 -12.70
C HIS A 31 -9.88 12.96 -13.15
N TYR A 32 -8.68 13.55 -13.18
CA TYR A 32 -7.47 12.85 -13.56
C TYR A 32 -6.95 11.96 -12.43
N LYS A 33 -6.69 10.69 -12.75
CA LYS A 33 -6.13 9.72 -11.80
C LYS A 33 -4.61 9.85 -11.79
N CYS A 34 -4.07 10.39 -10.70
CA CYS A 34 -2.64 10.55 -10.50
C CYS A 34 -1.91 9.19 -10.42
N ASP A 35 -1.18 8.82 -11.48
CA ASP A 35 -0.42 7.56 -11.55
C ASP A 35 0.92 7.58 -10.81
N LYS A 36 1.34 8.75 -10.28
CA LYS A 36 2.57 8.87 -9.49
C LYS A 36 2.53 8.02 -8.22
N PRO A 37 3.69 7.54 -7.76
CA PRO A 37 3.80 6.82 -6.50
C PRO A 37 3.29 7.70 -5.35
N CYS A 38 2.52 7.11 -4.46
CA CYS A 38 2.12 7.79 -3.24
C CYS A 38 3.34 7.90 -2.31
N GLU A 39 3.61 9.10 -1.81
CA GLU A 39 4.71 9.35 -0.87
C GLU A 39 4.22 9.43 0.58
N LEU A 40 2.96 9.05 0.81
CA LEU A 40 2.31 9.11 2.11
C LEU A 40 2.75 7.95 3.02
N PHE A 41 2.95 8.27 4.30
CA PHE A 41 3.19 7.29 5.35
C PHE A 41 1.87 6.88 6.00
N LEU A 42 1.60 5.59 6.02
CA LEU A 42 0.41 5.02 6.67
C LEU A 42 0.51 5.15 8.20
N PRO A 43 -0.61 5.03 8.95
CA PRO A 43 -0.59 5.07 10.42
C PRO A 43 0.27 3.96 11.05
N CYS A 44 0.58 2.89 10.30
CA CYS A 44 1.53 1.86 10.69
C CYS A 44 3.01 2.25 10.48
N SER A 45 3.31 3.51 10.14
CA SER A 45 4.64 4.03 9.80
C SER A 45 5.30 3.45 8.53
N HIS A 46 4.58 2.66 7.74
CA HIS A 46 5.07 2.16 6.45
C HIS A 46 4.78 3.15 5.31
N LYS A 47 5.69 3.21 4.33
CA LYS A 47 5.50 4.01 3.13
C LYS A 47 4.49 3.33 2.20
N CYS A 48 3.50 4.08 1.72
CA CYS A 48 2.55 3.57 0.74
C CYS A 48 3.27 3.25 -0.57
N LYS A 49 3.13 2.01 -1.07
CA LYS A 49 3.72 1.57 -2.34
C LYS A 49 2.74 1.65 -3.52
N LYS A 50 1.52 2.14 -3.28
CA LYS A 50 0.47 2.28 -4.29
C LYS A 50 0.55 3.62 -5.01
N LYS A 51 -0.22 3.75 -6.09
CA LYS A 51 -0.37 5.02 -6.82
C LYS A 51 -1.21 6.00 -6.02
N CYS A 52 -0.99 7.29 -6.22
CA CYS A 52 -1.66 8.36 -5.48
C CYS A 52 -3.20 8.34 -5.63
N PHE A 53 -3.72 7.92 -6.78
CA PHE A 53 -5.18 7.76 -6.98
C PHE A 53 -5.77 6.55 -6.24
N GLN A 54 -4.95 5.62 -5.76
CA GLN A 54 -5.40 4.39 -5.11
C GLN A 54 -5.46 4.56 -3.60
N GLU A 55 -6.39 3.85 -2.97
CA GLU A 55 -6.44 3.75 -1.53
C GLU A 55 -5.17 3.08 -0.99
N CYS A 56 -4.45 3.79 -0.11
CA CYS A 56 -3.25 3.30 0.52
C CYS A 56 -3.59 2.22 1.54
N GLU A 57 -3.17 0.99 1.25
CA GLU A 57 -3.16 -0.12 2.21
C GLU A 57 -1.73 -0.58 2.44
N CYS A 58 -1.44 -1.01 3.67
CA CYS A 58 -0.14 -1.53 4.02
C CYS A 58 -0.07 -3.03 3.71
N ASP A 59 0.54 -3.37 2.58
CA ASP A 59 0.85 -4.74 2.17
C ASP A 59 2.28 -5.17 2.53
N GLU A 60 2.99 -4.36 3.34
CA GLU A 60 4.31 -4.75 3.83
C GLU A 60 4.21 -5.94 4.77
N ILE A 61 5.07 -6.94 4.52
CA ILE A 61 5.24 -8.10 5.36
C ILE A 61 6.19 -7.72 6.51
N VAL A 62 5.67 -7.71 7.72
CA VAL A 62 6.44 -7.43 8.94
C VAL A 62 6.68 -8.72 9.72
N GLY A 63 7.84 -8.81 10.37
CA GLY A 63 8.12 -9.89 11.32
C GLY A 63 7.46 -9.57 12.66
N LYS A 64 6.48 -10.37 13.08
CA LYS A 64 5.91 -10.30 14.43
C LYS A 64 6.32 -11.49 15.28
N ILE A 65 6.67 -11.23 16.54
CA ILE A 65 6.97 -12.29 17.51
C ILE A 65 5.64 -12.82 18.06
N LEU A 66 5.42 -14.12 17.93
CA LEU A 66 4.26 -14.80 18.48
C LEU A 66 4.41 -15.00 19.99
N PRO A 67 3.49 -14.51 20.83
CA PRO A 67 3.63 -14.66 22.29
C PRO A 67 3.55 -16.11 22.75
N SER A 68 2.87 -16.98 22.00
CA SER A 68 2.65 -18.40 22.34
C SER A 68 3.85 -19.31 22.10
N CYS A 69 4.73 -18.98 21.14
CA CYS A 69 5.89 -19.81 20.78
C CYS A 69 7.20 -19.02 20.62
N LYS A 70 7.17 -17.69 20.72
CA LYS A 70 8.29 -16.75 20.53
C LYS A 70 8.96 -16.80 19.15
N HIS A 71 8.34 -17.45 18.16
CA HIS A 71 8.80 -17.40 16.77
C HIS A 71 8.47 -16.08 16.10
N ILE A 72 9.31 -15.69 15.13
CA ILE A 72 9.09 -14.50 14.30
C ILE A 72 8.37 -14.94 13.03
N GLN A 73 7.11 -14.53 12.88
CA GLN A 73 6.36 -14.83 11.68
C GLN A 73 6.23 -13.61 10.77
N LYS A 74 6.55 -13.80 9.49
CA LYS A 74 6.43 -12.81 8.42
C LYS A 74 4.97 -12.75 7.98
N ILE A 75 4.25 -11.71 8.40
CA ILE A 75 2.81 -11.55 8.13
C ILE A 75 2.53 -10.14 7.62
N ALA A 76 1.46 -9.97 6.84
CA ALA A 76 1.08 -8.65 6.36
C ALA A 76 0.78 -7.72 7.54
N CYS A 77 1.24 -6.47 7.47
CA CYS A 77 1.03 -5.48 8.52
C CYS A 77 -0.46 -5.33 8.88
N LYS A 78 -1.34 -5.36 7.87
CA LYS A 78 -2.81 -5.35 8.04
C LYS A 78 -3.37 -6.56 8.78
N GLU A 79 -2.73 -7.72 8.66
CA GLU A 79 -3.19 -8.99 9.22
C GLU A 79 -2.55 -9.31 10.59
N GLY A 80 -1.64 -8.44 11.04
CA GLY A 80 -0.79 -8.65 12.20
C GLY A 80 -1.49 -8.91 13.54
N THR A 81 -2.81 -8.74 13.63
CA THR A 81 -3.63 -9.00 14.83
C THR A 81 -4.32 -10.36 14.81
N LYS A 82 -4.41 -11.05 13.67
CA LYS A 82 -5.19 -12.29 13.55
C LYS A 82 -4.39 -13.56 13.83
N LEU A 83 -3.07 -13.47 13.94
CA LEU A 83 -2.24 -14.67 14.07
C LEU A 83 -2.17 -15.15 15.52
N ARG A 84 -2.96 -16.18 15.84
CA ARG A 84 -2.93 -16.88 17.14
C ARG A 84 -2.05 -18.13 17.11
N GLU A 85 -1.86 -18.68 15.92
CA GLU A 85 -1.25 -20.00 15.68
C GLU A 85 0.00 -19.84 14.82
N CYS A 86 1.04 -20.59 15.18
CA CYS A 86 2.29 -20.60 14.43
C CYS A 86 2.09 -21.42 13.15
N LEU A 87 2.38 -20.84 11.98
CA LEU A 87 2.35 -21.58 10.70
C LEU A 87 3.65 -22.32 10.42
N GLU A 88 4.70 -22.05 11.20
CA GLU A 88 5.94 -22.81 11.08
C GLU A 88 5.75 -24.24 11.62
N PRO A 89 6.33 -25.25 10.94
CA PRO A 89 6.20 -26.64 11.35
C PRO A 89 6.67 -26.78 12.81
N CYS A 90 5.81 -27.37 13.63
CA CYS A 90 6.07 -27.53 15.05
C CYS A 90 7.25 -28.48 15.24
N GLN A 91 8.42 -27.94 15.57
CA GLN A 91 9.63 -28.74 15.83
C GLN A 91 9.62 -29.43 17.21
N ARG A 92 8.49 -29.43 17.93
CA ARG A 92 8.39 -30.14 19.22
C ARG A 92 8.27 -31.64 18.98
N ARG A 93 9.14 -32.42 19.62
CA ARG A 93 8.95 -33.88 19.76
C ARG A 93 7.94 -34.16 20.87
N LEU A 94 6.88 -34.89 20.53
CA LEU A 94 5.94 -35.45 21.49
C LEU A 94 6.63 -36.55 22.31
N LYS A 95 6.08 -36.85 23.50
CA LYS A 95 6.58 -37.95 24.36
C LYS A 95 6.55 -39.32 23.66
N CYS A 96 5.73 -39.46 22.62
CA CYS A 96 5.66 -40.64 21.77
C CYS A 96 6.75 -40.69 20.67
N GLY A 97 7.70 -39.76 20.65
CA GLY A 97 8.84 -39.75 19.73
C GLY A 97 8.60 -39.10 18.37
N HIS A 98 7.35 -38.78 18.03
CA HIS A 98 6.95 -38.16 16.76
C HIS A 98 7.01 -36.62 16.82
N LEU A 99 7.18 -35.99 15.65
CA LEU A 99 6.95 -34.56 15.47
C LEU A 99 5.44 -34.28 15.53
N CYS A 100 5.10 -33.08 16.01
CA CYS A 100 3.72 -32.61 16.17
C CYS A 100 2.98 -32.45 14.85
#